data_AF-A0A1V1P677-F1
#
_entry.id   AF-A0A1V1P677-F1
#
_cell.length_a   1.000
_cell.length_b   1.000
_cell.length_c   1.000
_cell.angle_alpha   90.00
_cell.angle_beta   90.00
_cell.angle_gamma   90.00
#
_symmetry.space_group_name_H-M   'P 1'
#
loop_
_entity.id
_entity.type
_entity.pdbx_description
1 polymer ?
#
loop_
_entity_poly.entity_id
_entity_poly.type
_entity_poly.pdbx_seq_one_letter_code
_entity_poly.pdbx_strand_id
1 'polypeptide(L)'
;MRSIAMKTIISCYIKTIAPVHIGCGEIYEPTSFIINENKQELIAFDRLTFAATLTNPEKQTLKQICLKGNIGSIVALNNFIRNKHVDGQSVALCKGFLTHYQQKIRDLNPNNEKEIIKEFNRFEISRTAWCQKDHRPYIPGSAMKGAIRTAYLNAIQFKQKLKKKKMPNSWKKIITLSKIGI
;
A
#
# COMPACT_ATOMS: atom_id res chain seq x y z
N MET A 1 13.03 -9.55 -49.01
CA MET A 1 12.24 -8.42 -48.46
C MET A 1 11.34 -8.94 -47.33
N ARG A 2 11.59 -8.56 -46.07
CA ARG A 2 10.72 -8.96 -44.95
C ARG A 2 9.47 -8.07 -44.96
N SER A 3 8.31 -8.70 -45.13
CA SER A 3 7.00 -8.04 -45.01
C SER A 3 6.87 -7.42 -43.62
N ILE A 4 6.67 -6.10 -43.57
CA ILE A 4 6.41 -5.35 -42.34
C ILE A 4 4.95 -5.64 -41.97
N ALA A 5 4.73 -6.51 -40.99
CA ALA A 5 3.40 -6.80 -40.49
C ALA A 5 2.73 -5.50 -40.03
N MET A 6 1.57 -5.17 -40.60
CA MET A 6 0.78 -4.00 -40.17
C MET A 6 0.40 -4.15 -38.70
N LYS A 7 0.73 -3.14 -37.90
CA LYS A 7 0.42 -3.10 -36.48
C LYS A 7 -1.07 -2.78 -36.28
N THR A 8 -1.85 -3.79 -35.91
CA THR A 8 -3.24 -3.56 -35.46
C THR A 8 -3.24 -2.91 -34.09
N ILE A 9 -3.94 -1.78 -33.95
CA ILE A 9 -4.14 -1.08 -32.67
C ILE A 9 -5.57 -1.31 -32.22
N ILE A 10 -5.75 -1.78 -30.98
CA ILE A 10 -7.05 -1.95 -30.34
C ILE A 10 -7.13 -0.95 -29.19
N SER A 11 -8.15 -0.09 -29.21
CA SER A 11 -8.46 0.83 -28.13
C SER A 11 -9.47 0.20 -27.19
N CYS A 12 -9.21 0.26 -25.89
CA CYS A 12 -10.06 -0.32 -24.85
C CYS A 12 -10.37 0.71 -23.77
N TYR A 13 -11.60 0.70 -23.27
CA TYR A 13 -12.02 1.47 -22.10
C TYR A 13 -12.24 0.53 -20.92
N ILE A 14 -11.78 0.93 -19.74
CA ILE A 14 -11.87 0.14 -18.52
C ILE A 14 -12.73 0.90 -17.52
N LYS A 15 -13.75 0.22 -16.98
CA LYS A 15 -14.56 0.69 -15.85
C LYS A 15 -14.45 -0.32 -14.72
N THR A 16 -14.10 0.14 -13.53
CA THR A 16 -14.06 -0.69 -12.33
C THR A 16 -15.47 -0.87 -11.77
N ILE A 17 -15.86 -2.11 -11.47
CA ILE A 17 -17.15 -2.45 -10.83
C ILE A 17 -17.02 -2.78 -9.34
N ALA A 18 -15.79 -2.87 -8.85
CA ALA A 18 -15.41 -3.15 -7.47
C ALA A 18 -14.11 -2.39 -7.15
N PRO A 19 -13.73 -2.26 -5.86
CA PRO A 19 -12.43 -1.70 -5.49
C PRO A 19 -11.28 -2.46 -6.16
N VAL A 20 -10.37 -1.73 -6.79
CA VAL A 20 -9.18 -2.28 -7.45
C VAL A 20 -7.93 -1.71 -6.80
N HIS A 21 -7.04 -2.59 -6.39
CA HIS A 21 -5.72 -2.24 -5.90
C HIS A 21 -4.67 -2.89 -6.80
N ILE A 22 -3.70 -2.10 -7.27
CA ILE A 22 -2.54 -2.60 -8.00
C ILE A 22 -1.30 -2.19 -7.23
N GLY A 23 -0.75 -3.12 -6.45
CA GLY A 23 0.38 -2.82 -5.57
C GLY A 23 1.64 -2.41 -6.34
N CYS A 24 2.35 -1.41 -5.82
CA CYS A 24 3.69 -1.03 -6.27
C CYS A 24 4.81 -1.50 -5.33
N GLY A 25 4.46 -2.20 -4.24
CA GLY A 25 5.41 -2.63 -3.21
C GLY A 25 5.73 -1.56 -2.16
N GLU A 26 5.17 -0.36 -2.31
CA GLU A 26 5.28 0.71 -1.31
C GLU A 26 4.07 0.73 -0.38
N ILE A 27 4.24 1.32 0.80
CA ILE A 27 3.21 1.50 1.82
C ILE A 27 3.12 2.96 2.27
N TYR A 28 1.96 3.38 2.76
CA TYR A 28 1.87 4.59 3.58
C TYR A 28 2.23 4.21 5.01
N GLU A 29 3.43 4.63 5.44
CA GLU A 29 3.87 4.41 6.82
C GLU A 29 3.13 5.39 7.77
N PRO A 30 2.68 4.92 8.95
CA PRO A 30 1.98 5.76 9.93
C PRO A 30 2.75 7.01 10.42
N THR A 31 4.06 7.08 10.17
CA THR A 31 4.93 8.22 10.52
C THR A 31 5.20 9.17 9.35
N SER A 32 4.63 8.86 8.17
CA SER A 32 4.85 9.59 6.91
C SER A 32 3.55 10.12 6.31
N PHE A 33 2.45 10.11 7.08
CA PHE A 33 1.20 10.75 6.69
C PHE A 33 0.43 11.30 7.88
N ILE A 34 -0.48 12.24 7.61
CA ILE A 34 -1.53 12.68 8.55
C ILE A 34 -2.90 12.42 7.95
N ILE A 35 -3.92 12.36 8.79
CA ILE A 35 -5.31 12.23 8.36
C ILE A 35 -6.02 13.55 8.63
N ASN A 36 -6.56 14.16 7.58
CA ASN A 36 -7.46 15.29 7.68
C ASN A 36 -8.90 14.76 7.73
N GLU A 37 -9.43 14.61 8.94
CA GLU A 37 -10.76 14.05 9.18
C GLU A 37 -11.88 14.89 8.53
N ASN A 38 -11.71 16.22 8.47
CA ASN A 38 -12.70 17.13 7.89
C ASN A 38 -12.80 16.98 6.37
N LYS A 39 -11.65 16.85 5.69
CA LYS A 39 -11.60 16.67 4.23
C LYS A 39 -11.73 15.21 3.80
N GLN A 40 -11.68 14.26 4.75
CA GLN A 40 -11.66 12.82 4.48
C GLN A 40 -10.46 12.42 3.60
N GLU A 41 -9.28 12.93 3.94
CA GLU A 41 -8.07 12.77 3.13
C GLU A 41 -6.88 12.33 3.99
N LEU A 42 -6.03 11.48 3.42
CA LEU A 42 -4.69 11.18 3.91
C LEU A 42 -3.71 12.08 3.18
N ILE A 43 -2.86 12.80 3.93
CA ILE A 43 -1.80 13.64 3.37
C ILE A 43 -0.47 12.95 3.63
N ALA A 44 0.09 12.34 2.59
CA ALA A 44 1.40 11.70 2.64
C ALA A 44 2.49 12.73 2.37
N PHE A 45 3.48 12.82 3.26
CA PHE A 45 4.50 13.86 3.22
C PHE A 45 5.90 13.25 3.29
N ASP A 46 6.90 14.03 2.86
CA ASP A 46 8.30 13.66 3.00
C ASP A 46 8.82 14.00 4.40
N ARG A 47 9.39 13.01 5.10
CA ARG A 47 9.82 13.13 6.50
C ARG A 47 10.95 14.14 6.68
N LEU A 48 11.87 14.25 5.72
CA LEU A 48 13.00 15.18 5.80
C LEU A 48 12.53 16.62 5.61
N THR A 49 11.66 16.84 4.62
CA THR A 49 11.04 18.15 4.37
C THR A 49 10.21 18.58 5.58
N PHE A 50 9.41 17.68 6.15
CA PHE A 50 8.69 17.95 7.39
C PHE A 50 9.63 18.32 8.54
N ALA A 51 10.69 17.56 8.79
CA ALA A 51 11.65 17.85 9.85
C ALA A 51 12.34 19.23 9.67
N ALA A 52 12.55 19.66 8.42
CA ALA A 52 13.11 20.98 8.12
C ALA A 52 12.17 22.13 8.51
N THR A 53 10.85 21.94 8.37
CA THR A 53 9.83 22.95 8.72
C THR A 53 9.64 23.14 10.24
N LEU A 54 10.11 22.21 11.07
CA LEU A 54 9.97 22.30 12.51
C LEU A 54 10.84 23.40 13.13
N THR A 55 10.27 24.08 14.12
CA THR A 55 10.99 25.04 14.97
C THR A 55 12.00 24.33 15.88
N ASN A 56 12.96 25.07 16.42
CA ASN A 56 13.95 24.52 17.37
C ASN A 56 13.33 23.81 18.60
N PRO A 57 12.31 24.35 19.30
CA PRO A 57 11.68 23.63 20.40
C PRO A 57 10.99 22.35 19.94
N GLU A 58 10.32 22.35 18.79
CA GLU A 58 9.65 21.16 18.23
C GLU A 58 10.66 20.08 17.83
N LYS A 59 11.80 20.46 17.25
CA LYS A 59 12.91 19.56 16.96
C LYS A 59 13.45 18.90 18.23
N GLN A 60 13.56 19.67 19.32
CA GLN A 60 13.96 19.12 20.61
C GLN A 60 12.91 18.14 21.14
N THR A 61 11.62 18.46 21.07
CA THR A 61 10.54 17.54 21.45
C THR A 61 10.58 16.25 20.63
N LEU A 62 10.70 16.35 19.30
CA LEU A 62 10.82 15.21 18.41
C LEU A 62 12.03 14.35 18.77
N LYS A 63 13.18 14.96 19.02
CA LYS A 63 14.40 14.27 19.46
C LYS A 63 14.16 13.51 20.77
N GLN A 64 13.51 14.13 21.76
CA GLN A 64 13.20 13.48 23.04
C GLN A 64 12.24 12.30 22.87
N ILE A 65 11.27 12.38 21.96
CA ILE A 65 10.37 11.25 21.65
C ILE A 65 11.18 10.10 21.04
N CYS A 66 12.00 10.37 20.02
CA CYS A 66 12.81 9.36 19.34
C CYS A 66 13.85 8.70 20.25
N LEU A 67 14.46 9.45 21.19
CA LEU A 67 15.45 8.93 22.13
C LEU A 67 14.88 7.90 23.11
N LYS A 68 13.56 7.88 23.36
CA LYS A 68 12.95 6.88 24.26
C LYS A 68 13.05 5.46 23.72
N GLY A 69 13.02 5.28 22.39
CA GLY A 69 13.20 3.98 21.74
C GLY A 69 12.24 2.86 22.15
N ASN A 70 11.10 3.18 22.77
CA ASN A 70 10.13 2.21 23.27
C ASN A 70 8.85 2.18 22.42
N ILE A 71 7.99 1.17 22.58
CA ILE A 71 6.77 1.02 21.76
C ILE A 71 5.81 2.21 21.96
N GLY A 72 5.70 2.72 23.20
CA GLY A 72 4.91 3.92 23.51
C GLY A 72 5.39 5.19 22.77
N SER A 73 6.68 5.25 22.40
CA SER A 73 7.22 6.38 21.63
C SER A 73 6.65 6.47 20.22
N ILE A 74 6.18 5.36 19.64
CA ILE A 74 5.51 5.33 18.34
C ILE A 74 4.17 6.07 18.42
N VAL A 75 3.40 5.83 19.48
CA VAL A 75 2.13 6.55 19.74
C VAL A 75 2.41 8.02 19.99
N ALA A 76 3.42 8.34 20.80
CA ALA A 76 3.83 9.73 21.05
C ALA A 76 4.27 10.45 19.76
N LEU A 77 4.99 9.76 18.87
CA LEU A 77 5.43 10.28 17.57
C LEU A 77 4.23 10.54 16.66
N ASN A 78 3.30 9.58 16.54
CA ASN A 78 2.08 9.77 15.75
C ASN A 78 1.26 10.96 16.28
N ASN A 79 1.12 11.07 17.59
CA ASN A 79 0.42 12.18 18.25
C ASN A 79 1.11 13.53 18.08
N PHE A 80 2.44 13.55 17.97
CA PHE A 80 3.19 14.76 17.65
C PHE A 80 2.93 15.21 16.22
N ILE A 81 3.05 14.29 15.25
CA ILE A 81 2.92 14.57 13.82
C ILE A 81 1.48 15.01 13.47
N ARG A 82 0.46 14.32 14.01
CA ARG A 82 -0.97 14.59 13.68
C ARG A 82 -1.41 16.03 13.98
N ASN A 83 -0.73 16.70 14.92
CA ASN A 83 -1.07 18.06 15.35
C ASN A 83 -0.32 19.15 14.53
N LYS A 84 0.41 18.76 13.48
CA LYS A 84 1.18 19.68 12.63
C LYS A 84 0.53 19.85 11.27
N HIS A 85 0.77 21.02 10.69
CA HIS A 85 0.51 21.24 9.28
C HIS A 85 1.62 20.58 8.46
N VAL A 86 1.24 19.78 7.46
CA VAL A 86 2.19 19.17 6.54
C VAL A 86 1.71 19.40 5.12
N ASP A 87 2.65 19.73 4.24
CA ASP A 87 2.41 19.77 2.81
C ASP A 87 2.75 18.40 2.23
N GLY A 88 1.88 17.89 1.35
CA GLY A 88 2.04 16.55 0.82
C GLY A 88 0.99 16.15 -0.19
N GLN A 89 1.09 14.89 -0.63
CA GLN A 89 0.15 14.28 -1.56
C GLN A 89 -1.14 13.92 -0.82
N SER A 90 -2.26 14.48 -1.28
CA SER A 90 -3.59 14.14 -0.76
C SER A 90 -4.16 12.89 -1.44
N VAL A 91 -4.75 12.01 -0.64
CA VAL A 91 -5.41 10.77 -1.06
C VAL A 91 -6.77 10.70 -0.36
N ALA A 92 -7.84 10.64 -1.14
CA ALA A 92 -9.19 10.50 -0.60
C ALA A 92 -9.36 9.18 0.18
N LEU A 93 -10.02 9.27 1.33
CA LEU A 93 -10.30 8.15 2.22
C LEU A 93 -11.79 7.79 2.21
N CYS A 94 -12.09 6.53 2.48
CA CYS A 94 -13.46 6.08 2.69
C CYS A 94 -13.90 6.29 4.15
N LYS A 95 -15.21 6.44 4.37
CA LYS A 95 -15.79 6.64 5.71
C LYS A 95 -15.45 5.52 6.70
N GLY A 96 -15.42 4.28 6.22
CA GLY A 96 -15.08 3.10 7.04
C GLY A 96 -13.65 3.16 7.58
N PHE A 97 -12.71 3.66 6.76
CA PHE A 97 -11.33 3.88 7.20
C PHE A 97 -11.24 4.93 8.31
N LEU A 98 -11.91 6.07 8.14
CA LEU A 98 -11.94 7.14 9.15
C LEU A 98 -12.51 6.65 10.48
N THR A 99 -13.60 5.88 10.43
CA THR A 99 -14.24 5.30 11.62
C THR A 99 -13.26 4.38 12.36
N HIS A 100 -12.54 3.52 11.62
CA HIS A 100 -11.54 2.63 12.20
C HIS A 100 -10.37 3.43 12.82
N TYR A 101 -9.85 4.43 12.12
CA TYR A 101 -8.78 5.29 12.60
C TYR A 101 -9.14 5.98 13.92
N GLN A 102 -10.32 6.60 13.98
CA GLN A 102 -10.81 7.29 15.18
C GLN A 102 -10.95 6.33 16.37
N GLN A 103 -11.50 5.14 16.15
CA GLN A 103 -11.77 4.19 17.24
C GLN A 103 -10.55 3.41 17.74
N LYS A 104 -9.57 3.17 16.87
CA LYS A 104 -8.50 2.19 17.13
C LYS A 104 -7.09 2.74 17.12
N ILE A 105 -6.85 3.89 16.48
CA ILE A 105 -5.51 4.45 16.32
C ILE A 105 -5.37 5.77 17.07
N ARG A 106 -6.37 6.65 16.97
CA ARG A 106 -6.32 8.00 17.56
C ARG A 106 -6.18 7.99 19.10
N ASP A 107 -6.90 7.07 19.74
CA ASP A 107 -7.01 6.99 21.21
C ASP A 107 -6.26 5.77 21.78
N LEU A 108 -5.18 5.34 21.12
CA LEU A 108 -4.34 4.24 21.61
C LEU A 108 -3.72 4.57 22.97
N ASN A 109 -3.88 3.65 23.92
CA ASN A 109 -3.25 3.76 25.24
C ASN A 109 -1.74 3.48 25.12
N PRO A 110 -0.86 4.47 25.43
CA PRO A 110 0.60 4.30 25.32
C PRO A 110 1.18 3.25 26.26
N ASN A 111 0.45 2.83 27.29
CA ASN A 111 0.88 1.83 28.26
C ASN A 111 0.56 0.38 27.84
N ASN A 112 -0.25 0.18 26.80
CA ASN A 112 -0.65 -1.16 26.35
C ASN A 112 0.14 -1.59 25.10
N GLU A 113 1.40 -2.00 25.30
CA GLU A 113 2.31 -2.33 24.20
C GLU A 113 1.77 -3.41 23.24
N LYS A 114 1.07 -4.41 23.76
CA LYS A 114 0.49 -5.49 22.94
C LYS A 114 -0.56 -4.96 21.97
N GLU A 115 -1.39 -4.04 22.43
CA GLU A 115 -2.42 -3.41 21.59
C GLU A 115 -1.78 -2.49 20.54
N ILE A 116 -0.78 -1.72 20.93
CA ILE A 116 -0.03 -0.84 20.00
C ILE A 116 0.56 -1.66 18.85
N ILE A 117 1.33 -2.72 19.14
CA ILE A 117 1.91 -3.56 18.09
C ILE A 117 0.81 -4.13 17.18
N LYS A 118 -0.27 -4.63 17.78
CA LYS A 118 -1.36 -5.28 17.04
C LYS A 118 -2.10 -4.30 16.12
N GLU A 119 -2.39 -3.09 16.57
CA GLU A 119 -3.07 -2.08 15.76
C GLU A 119 -2.13 -1.50 14.70
N PHE A 120 -0.88 -1.16 15.02
CA PHE A 120 0.08 -0.63 14.05
C PHE A 120 0.43 -1.63 12.94
N ASN A 121 0.60 -2.92 13.25
CA ASN A 121 0.82 -3.95 12.23
C ASN A 121 -0.39 -4.13 11.29
N ARG A 122 -1.60 -3.81 11.75
CA ARG A 122 -2.81 -3.83 10.92
C ARG A 122 -3.07 -2.51 10.20
N PHE A 123 -2.37 -1.45 10.62
CA PHE A 123 -2.49 -0.10 10.07
C PHE A 123 -1.46 0.18 8.97
N GLU A 124 -1.03 -0.87 8.27
CA GLU A 124 -0.20 -0.79 7.08
C GLU A 124 -1.10 -0.64 5.84
N ILE A 125 -0.93 0.46 5.11
CA ILE A 125 -1.76 0.76 3.94
C ILE A 125 -0.90 0.63 2.69
N SER A 126 -1.12 -0.42 1.90
CA SER A 126 -0.40 -0.60 0.63
C SER A 126 -0.75 0.51 -0.38
N ARG A 127 0.28 1.08 -1.02
CA ARG A 127 0.08 2.08 -2.08
C ARG A 127 -0.26 1.39 -3.39
N THR A 128 -1.19 2.01 -4.13
CA THR A 128 -1.47 1.62 -5.51
C THR A 128 -0.43 2.24 -6.45
N ALA A 129 -0.22 1.63 -7.61
CA ALA A 129 0.64 2.15 -8.66
C ALA A 129 0.25 3.60 -9.02
N TRP A 130 1.25 4.48 -9.00
CA TRP A 130 1.07 5.92 -9.10
C TRP A 130 2.20 6.55 -9.93
N CYS A 131 1.90 7.67 -10.61
CA CYS A 131 2.90 8.38 -11.42
C CYS A 131 3.72 9.32 -10.56
N GLN A 132 5.04 9.16 -10.54
CA GLN A 132 5.95 9.97 -9.71
C GLN A 132 5.92 11.47 -9.99
N LYS A 133 5.52 11.88 -11.19
CA LYS A 133 5.50 13.29 -11.60
C LYS A 133 4.26 14.04 -11.12
N ASP A 134 3.09 13.41 -11.19
CA ASP A 134 1.81 14.07 -10.94
C ASP A 134 0.96 13.40 -9.87
N HIS A 135 1.50 12.36 -9.23
CA HIS A 135 0.88 11.66 -8.10
C HIS A 135 -0.42 10.92 -8.42
N ARG A 136 -0.82 10.82 -9.70
CA ARG A 136 -2.07 10.17 -10.08
C ARG A 136 -1.94 8.65 -10.09
N PRO A 137 -2.94 7.92 -9.57
CA PRO A 137 -2.99 6.47 -9.69
C PRO A 137 -3.18 6.06 -11.16
N TYR A 138 -2.55 4.97 -11.57
CA TYR A 138 -2.71 4.43 -12.92
C TYR A 138 -2.75 2.90 -12.92
N ILE A 139 -3.23 2.34 -14.02
CA ILE A 139 -3.23 0.89 -14.26
C ILE A 139 -2.03 0.56 -15.16
N PRO A 140 -1.00 -0.14 -14.66
CA PRO A 140 0.14 -0.56 -15.47
C PRO A 140 -0.28 -1.53 -16.58
N GLY A 141 0.32 -1.37 -17.77
CA GLY A 141 0.06 -2.27 -18.91
C GLY A 141 0.46 -3.73 -18.63
N SER A 142 1.45 -3.96 -17.75
CA SER A 142 1.84 -5.30 -17.29
C SER A 142 0.73 -6.00 -16.52
N ALA A 143 0.02 -5.29 -15.64
CA ALA A 143 -1.13 -5.82 -14.88
C ALA A 143 -2.27 -6.23 -15.84
N MET A 144 -2.60 -5.36 -16.79
CA MET A 144 -3.61 -5.65 -17.82
C MET A 144 -3.22 -6.83 -18.71
N LYS A 145 -1.98 -6.85 -19.19
CA LYS A 145 -1.45 -7.96 -19.99
C LYS A 145 -1.51 -9.28 -19.22
N GLY A 146 -1.21 -9.25 -17.92
CA GLY A 146 -1.33 -10.41 -17.02
C GLY A 146 -2.75 -10.93 -16.95
N ALA A 147 -3.73 -10.04 -16.72
CA ALA A 147 -5.15 -10.42 -16.66
C ALA A 147 -5.64 -11.03 -17.98
N ILE A 148 -5.35 -10.39 -19.12
CA ILE A 148 -5.72 -10.89 -20.45
C ILE A 148 -5.04 -12.22 -20.75
N ARG A 149 -3.75 -12.36 -20.42
CA ARG A 149 -2.99 -13.60 -20.59
C ARG A 149 -3.65 -14.75 -19.84
N THR A 150 -4.02 -14.54 -18.58
CA THR A 150 -4.69 -15.58 -17.77
C THR A 150 -6.05 -15.95 -18.36
N ALA A 151 -6.86 -14.96 -18.77
CA ALA A 151 -8.15 -15.22 -19.41
C ALA A 151 -7.99 -16.03 -20.71
N TYR A 152 -7.02 -15.68 -21.56
CA TYR A 152 -6.73 -16.39 -22.80
C TYR A 152 -6.26 -17.83 -22.56
N LEU A 153 -5.35 -18.04 -21.61
CA LEU A 153 -4.87 -19.38 -21.25
C LEU A 153 -6.00 -20.25 -20.67
N ASN A 154 -6.88 -19.67 -19.85
CA ASN A 154 -8.07 -20.37 -19.35
C ASN A 154 -8.99 -20.77 -20.50
N ALA A 155 -9.26 -19.86 -21.45
CA ALA A 155 -10.09 -20.17 -22.63
C ALA A 155 -9.50 -21.31 -23.49
N ILE A 156 -8.18 -21.32 -23.69
CA ILE A 156 -7.49 -22.43 -24.38
C ILE A 156 -7.65 -23.74 -23.61
N GLN A 157 -7.41 -23.72 -22.29
CA GLN A 157 -7.51 -24.91 -21.44
C GLN A 157 -8.91 -25.55 -21.53
N PHE A 158 -9.96 -24.73 -21.50
CA PHE A 158 -11.34 -25.20 -21.67
C PHE A 158 -11.60 -25.82 -23.04
N LYS A 159 -11.12 -25.17 -24.11
CA LYS A 159 -11.32 -25.67 -25.49
C LYS A 159 -10.57 -26.97 -25.77
N GLN A 160 -9.33 -27.09 -25.29
CA GLN A 160 -8.44 -28.21 -25.65
C GLN A 160 -8.55 -29.41 -24.69
N LYS A 161 -9.29 -29.30 -23.57
CA LYS A 161 -9.35 -30.32 -22.49
C LYS A 161 -7.96 -30.89 -22.16
N LEU A 162 -6.94 -30.03 -22.12
CA LEU A 162 -5.55 -30.48 -21.97
C LEU A 162 -5.47 -31.36 -20.71
N LYS A 163 -5.01 -32.60 -20.89
CA LYS A 163 -4.85 -33.56 -19.79
C LYS A 163 -4.02 -32.88 -18.70
N LYS A 164 -4.53 -32.85 -17.47
CA LYS A 164 -3.74 -32.41 -16.31
C LYS A 164 -2.46 -33.25 -16.30
N LYS A 165 -1.34 -32.65 -16.69
CA LYS A 165 -0.03 -33.30 -16.59
C LYS A 165 0.19 -33.55 -15.11
N LYS A 166 0.35 -34.83 -14.71
CA LYS A 166 0.64 -35.15 -13.31
C LYS A 166 1.84 -34.33 -12.87
N MET A 167 1.68 -33.54 -11.81
CA MET A 167 2.74 -32.70 -11.29
C MET A 167 3.94 -33.61 -10.96
N PRO A 168 5.13 -33.37 -11.52
CA PRO A 168 6.26 -34.25 -11.30
C PRO A 168 6.59 -34.29 -9.81
N ASN A 169 6.97 -35.46 -9.30
CA ASN A 169 7.16 -35.67 -7.85
C ASN A 169 8.23 -34.73 -7.25
N SER A 170 9.18 -34.23 -8.05
CA SER A 170 10.17 -33.22 -7.64
C SER A 170 9.52 -31.89 -7.22
N TRP A 171 8.48 -31.45 -7.93
CA TRP A 171 7.77 -30.20 -7.63
C TRP A 171 6.83 -30.33 -6.43
N LYS A 172 6.30 -31.54 -6.19
CA LYS A 172 5.55 -31.83 -4.95
C LYS A 172 6.43 -31.64 -3.73
N LYS A 173 7.67 -32.13 -3.76
CA LYS A 173 8.62 -32.00 -2.64
C LYS A 173 8.94 -30.53 -2.33
N ILE A 174 9.13 -29.70 -3.37
CA ILE A 174 9.40 -28.26 -3.22
C ILE A 174 8.19 -27.52 -2.62
N ILE A 175 6.97 -27.81 -3.08
CA ILE A 175 5.76 -27.17 -2.54
C ILE A 175 5.51 -27.60 -1.09
N THR A 176 5.76 -28.86 -0.74
CA THR A 176 5.66 -29.33 0.66
C THR A 176 6.70 -28.64 1.54
N LEU A 177 7.94 -28.45 1.06
CA LEU A 177 8.98 -27.71 1.77
C LEU A 177 8.62 -26.23 1.96
N SER A 178 8.04 -25.56 0.95
CA SER A 178 7.59 -24.16 1.07
C SER A 178 6.41 -23.95 2.03
N LYS A 179 5.61 -25.00 2.29
CA LYS A 179 4.52 -24.98 3.28
C LYS A 179 4.99 -25.28 4.71
N ILE A 180 6.19 -25.83 4.86
CA ILE A 180 6.79 -26.17 6.16
C ILE A 180 7.61 -25.00 6.73
N GLY A 181 7.80 -23.91 5.98
CA GLY A 181 8.45 -22.71 6.49
C GLY A 181 9.93 -22.94 6.78
N ILE A 182 10.73 -22.92 5.72
CA ILE A 182 12.09 -22.34 5.76
C ILE A 182 12.02 -21.08 4.91
#